data_AF-A0AAJ0ZPF7-F1
#
_entry.id   AF-A0AAJ0ZPF7-F1
#
_cell.length_a   1.000
_cell.length_b   1.000
_cell.length_c   1.000
_cell.angle_alpha   90.00
_cell.angle_beta   90.00
_cell.angle_gamma   90.00
#
_symmetry.space_group_name_H-M   'P 1'
#
loop_
_entity.id
_entity.type
_entity.pdbx_description
1 polymer ?
#
loop_
_entity_poly.entity_id
_entity_poly.type
_entity_poly.pdbx_seq_one_letter_code
_entity_poly.pdbx_strand_id
1 'polypeptide(L)'
;MTISPVIPVFKTPRDIALKLFREAGRAWNAGSLEEMGDHLFNFCVTNSSLRDWLLQSRNENGDKAFHSAWRAKADGLFGECADIANASKHLVVKRVSVDIGNQKLSALGPNGVIKGLEKERQAFSIVRSSGEDIDLLMFFFKICRAWEELFADDPSLEALPFHGEFLLTTA
;
A
#
# COMPACT_ATOMS: atom_id res chain seq x y z
N MET A 1 29.00 -11.15 17.07
CA MET A 1 27.72 -11.83 16.75
C MET A 1 26.67 -10.74 16.64
N THR A 2 26.34 -10.31 15.43
CA THR A 2 25.32 -9.29 15.19
C THR A 2 23.97 -9.96 15.37
N ILE A 3 23.31 -9.70 16.50
CA ILE A 3 21.92 -10.08 16.71
C ILE A 3 21.13 -9.21 15.72
N SER A 4 20.78 -9.76 14.56
CA SER A 4 19.76 -9.13 13.73
C SER A 4 18.46 -9.27 14.49
N PRO A 5 17.78 -8.17 14.86
CA PRO A 5 16.47 -8.28 15.48
C PRO A 5 15.52 -8.92 14.46
N VAL A 6 15.24 -10.21 14.65
CA VAL A 6 14.23 -10.93 13.87
C VAL A 6 12.92 -10.81 14.61
N ILE A 7 11.94 -10.13 14.01
CA ILE A 7 10.57 -10.18 14.49
C ILE A 7 10.06 -11.61 14.23
N PRO A 8 9.73 -12.42 15.26
CA PRO A 8 9.53 -13.86 15.09
C PRO A 8 8.40 -14.28 14.13
N VAL A 9 7.46 -13.38 13.89
CA VAL A 9 6.30 -13.62 13.01
C VAL A 9 6.58 -13.34 11.53
N PHE A 10 7.68 -12.65 11.19
CA PHE A 10 8.05 -12.38 9.80
C PHE A 10 9.19 -13.31 9.41
N LYS A 11 8.87 -14.37 8.68
CA LYS A 11 9.82 -15.41 8.28
C LYS A 11 10.05 -15.44 6.77
N THR A 12 9.07 -14.98 6.01
CA THR A 12 9.04 -15.02 4.55
C THR A 12 8.60 -13.67 3.97
N PRO A 13 8.91 -13.39 2.69
CA PRO A 13 8.36 -12.23 2.00
C PRO A 13 6.82 -12.19 2.04
N ARG A 14 6.17 -13.36 2.03
CA ARG A 14 4.71 -13.48 2.15
C ARG A 14 4.18 -12.84 3.44
N ASP A 15 4.88 -12.99 4.55
CA ASP A 15 4.44 -12.42 5.83
C ASP A 15 4.43 -10.88 5.81
N ILE A 16 5.37 -10.27 5.07
CA ILE A 16 5.43 -8.83 4.84
C ILE A 16 4.37 -8.38 3.84
N ALA A 17 4.07 -9.17 2.81
CA ALA A 17 2.94 -8.89 1.92
C ALA A 17 1.61 -8.91 2.68
N LEU A 18 1.40 -9.88 3.58
CA LEU A 18 0.22 -9.89 4.44
C LEU A 18 0.20 -8.72 5.42
N LYS A 19 1.35 -8.25 5.90
CA LYS A 19 1.44 -7.01 6.67
C LYS A 19 1.00 -5.82 5.83
N LEU A 20 1.45 -5.72 4.58
CA LEU A 20 1.06 -4.66 3.66
C LEU A 20 -0.47 -4.57 3.53
N PHE A 21 -1.13 -5.72 3.35
CA PHE A 21 -2.59 -5.77 3.25
C PHE A 21 -3.29 -5.34 4.54
N ARG A 22 -2.76 -5.74 5.71
CA ARG A 22 -3.26 -5.25 7.00
C ARG A 22 -3.10 -3.74 7.18
N GLU A 23 -1.99 -3.13 6.75
CA GLU A 23 -1.84 -1.67 6.83
C GLU A 23 -2.79 -0.94 5.89
N ALA A 24 -3.06 -1.50 4.70
CA ALA A 24 -4.09 -0.95 3.81
C ALA A 24 -5.47 -0.97 4.47
N GLY A 25 -5.85 -2.10 5.06
CA GLY A 25 -7.09 -2.24 5.81
C GLY A 25 -7.20 -1.27 6.99
N ARG A 26 -6.14 -1.15 7.78
CA ARG A 26 -6.09 -0.24 8.93
C ARG A 26 -6.13 1.23 8.53
N ALA A 27 -5.42 1.63 7.49
CA ALA A 27 -5.47 2.99 6.97
C ALA A 27 -6.87 3.32 6.43
N TRP A 28 -7.45 2.40 5.64
CA TRP A 28 -8.77 2.60 5.06
C TRP A 28 -9.88 2.69 6.12
N ASN A 29 -9.76 1.96 7.22
CA ASN A 29 -10.76 1.88 8.28
C ASN A 29 -10.42 2.72 9.53
N ALA A 30 -9.39 3.57 9.46
CA ALA A 30 -8.93 4.40 10.57
C ALA A 30 -10.05 5.34 11.09
N GLY A 31 -10.07 5.55 12.41
CA GLY A 31 -11.07 6.40 13.07
C GLY A 31 -10.72 7.89 13.04
N SER A 32 -9.44 8.22 12.82
CA SER A 32 -8.94 9.59 12.72
C SER A 32 -7.94 9.76 11.57
N LEU A 33 -7.64 11.02 11.22
CA LEU A 33 -6.63 11.34 10.21
C LEU A 33 -5.21 10.98 10.67
N GLU A 34 -4.93 11.09 11.97
CA GLU A 34 -3.66 10.69 12.57
C GLU A 34 -3.43 9.18 12.40
N GLU A 35 -4.42 8.36 12.79
CA GLU A 35 -4.35 6.90 12.61
C GLU A 35 -4.23 6.53 11.12
N MET A 36 -5.00 7.20 10.26
CA MET A 36 -4.93 7.01 8.81
C MET A 36 -3.53 7.32 8.28
N GLY A 37 -2.91 8.39 8.78
CA GLY A 37 -1.57 8.84 8.39
C GLY A 37 -0.49 7.84 8.79
N ASP A 38 -0.56 7.36 10.03
CA ASP A 38 0.36 6.35 10.56
C ASP A 38 0.29 5.05 9.73
N HIS A 39 -0.91 4.57 9.44
CA HIS A 39 -1.10 3.35 8.65
C HIS A 39 -0.73 3.54 7.17
N LEU A 40 -1.02 4.71 6.57
CA LEU A 40 -0.57 5.03 5.21
C LEU A 40 0.96 5.07 5.12
N PHE A 41 1.63 5.69 6.10
CA PHE A 41 3.09 5.72 6.13
C PHE A 41 3.66 4.30 6.30
N ASN A 42 3.11 3.51 7.23
CA ASN A 42 3.50 2.13 7.43
C ASN A 42 3.27 1.27 6.19
N PHE A 43 2.17 1.48 5.45
CA PHE A 43 1.91 0.84 4.17
C PHE A 43 3.02 1.16 3.15
N CYS A 44 3.35 2.44 2.97
CA CYS A 44 4.37 2.89 2.02
C CYS A 44 5.77 2.34 2.34
N VAL A 45 6.14 2.32 3.62
CA VAL A 45 7.40 1.71 4.08
C VAL A 45 7.38 0.20 3.85
N THR A 46 6.29 -0.48 4.22
CA THR A 46 6.14 -1.94 4.07
C THR A 46 6.24 -2.34 2.58
N ASN A 47 5.68 -1.56 1.66
CA ASN A 47 5.75 -1.80 0.22
C ASN A 47 7.21 -1.84 -0.29
N SER A 48 8.04 -0.89 0.16
CA SER A 48 9.46 -0.84 -0.21
C SER A 48 10.26 -1.97 0.45
N SER A 49 9.98 -2.25 1.73
CA SER A 49 10.63 -3.34 2.46
C SER A 49 10.34 -4.72 1.85
N LEU A 50 9.13 -4.93 1.32
CA LEU A 50 8.75 -6.18 0.64
C LEU A 50 9.60 -6.44 -0.61
N ARG A 51 9.81 -5.40 -1.44
CA ARG A 51 10.72 -5.48 -2.59
C ARG A 51 12.13 -5.89 -2.15
N ASP A 52 12.65 -5.24 -1.13
CA ASP A 52 14.03 -5.47 -0.67
C ASP A 52 14.20 -6.88 -0.10
N TRP A 53 13.21 -7.39 0.63
CA TRP A 53 13.24 -8.78 1.10
C TRP A 53 13.16 -9.75 -0.08
N LEU A 54 12.28 -9.54 -1.07
CA LEU A 54 12.21 -10.42 -2.24
C LEU A 54 13.56 -10.54 -2.95
N LEU A 55 14.24 -9.42 -3.19
CA LEU A 55 15.61 -9.42 -3.73
C LEU A 55 16.58 -10.21 -2.85
N GLN A 56 16.61 -9.93 -1.54
CA GLN A 56 17.50 -10.61 -0.60
C GLN A 56 17.24 -12.11 -0.53
N SER A 57 15.97 -12.54 -0.56
CA SER A 57 15.58 -13.96 -0.52
C SER A 57 16.05 -14.75 -1.74
N ARG A 58 16.30 -14.06 -2.85
CA ARG A 58 16.84 -14.62 -4.11
C ARG A 58 18.35 -14.46 -4.22
N ASN A 59 18.98 -13.86 -3.21
CA ASN A 59 20.39 -13.45 -3.25
C ASN A 59 20.69 -12.52 -4.46
N GLU A 60 19.71 -11.71 -4.82
CA GLU A 60 19.80 -10.73 -5.91
C GLU A 60 20.03 -9.34 -5.33
N ASN A 61 20.82 -8.54 -6.05
CA ASN A 61 20.91 -7.10 -5.82
C ASN A 61 20.26 -6.40 -7.02
N GLY A 62 19.18 -5.68 -6.78
CA GLY A 62 18.49 -4.92 -7.82
C GLY A 62 19.40 -3.85 -8.40
N ASP A 63 19.57 -3.83 -9.72
CA ASP A 63 20.28 -2.77 -10.41
C ASP A 63 19.37 -1.55 -10.67
N LYS A 64 19.92 -0.50 -11.28
CA LYS A 64 19.14 0.72 -11.59
C LYS A 64 17.95 0.43 -12.52
N ALA A 65 18.11 -0.51 -13.45
CA ALA A 65 17.05 -0.88 -14.38
C ALA A 65 15.92 -1.60 -13.65
N PHE A 66 16.24 -2.57 -12.79
CA PHE A 66 15.29 -3.25 -11.91
C PHE A 66 14.52 -2.24 -11.05
N HIS A 67 15.21 -1.34 -10.35
CA HIS A 67 14.55 -0.37 -9.49
C HIS A 67 13.63 0.57 -10.28
N SER A 68 14.02 0.95 -11.50
CA SER A 68 13.18 1.78 -12.37
C SER A 68 11.93 1.02 -12.83
N ALA A 69 12.09 -0.23 -13.26
CA ALA A 69 10.99 -1.10 -13.68
C ALA A 69 10.02 -1.40 -12.52
N TRP A 70 10.55 -1.67 -11.33
CA TRP A 70 9.73 -1.87 -10.13
C TRP A 70 8.94 -0.62 -9.77
N ARG A 71 9.57 0.57 -9.82
CA ARG A 71 8.88 1.84 -9.54
C ARG A 71 7.74 2.11 -10.51
N ALA A 72 7.85 1.64 -11.75
CA ALA A 72 6.82 1.81 -12.79
C ALA A 72 5.61 0.85 -12.64
N LYS A 73 5.69 -0.18 -11.79
CA LYS A 73 4.56 -1.10 -11.53
C LYS A 73 3.37 -0.39 -10.89
N ALA A 74 2.19 -1.00 -11.03
CA ALA A 74 0.92 -0.48 -10.54
C ALA A 74 0.69 0.97 -11.02
N ASP A 75 0.89 1.25 -12.32
CA ASP A 75 0.77 2.59 -12.90
C ASP A 75 1.68 3.65 -12.24
N GLY A 76 2.87 3.23 -11.82
CA GLY A 76 3.86 4.09 -11.13
C GLY A 76 3.65 4.22 -9.61
N LEU A 77 2.59 3.65 -9.04
CA LEU A 77 2.24 3.82 -7.64
C LEU A 77 3.25 3.16 -6.68
N PHE A 78 4.00 2.15 -7.13
CA PHE A 78 5.12 1.62 -6.35
C PHE A 78 6.20 2.68 -6.11
N GLY A 79 6.48 3.50 -7.13
CA GLY A 79 7.36 4.66 -7.04
C GLY A 79 6.85 5.71 -6.07
N GLU A 80 5.55 6.02 -6.12
CA GLU A 80 4.92 7.02 -5.24
C GLU A 80 4.96 6.58 -3.77
N CYS A 81 4.69 5.29 -3.47
CA CYS A 81 4.89 4.75 -2.12
C CYS A 81 6.32 4.92 -1.61
N ALA A 82 7.31 4.59 -2.45
CA ALA A 82 8.70 4.77 -2.08
C ALA A 82 9.04 6.26 -1.87
N ASP A 83 8.39 7.16 -2.61
CA ASP A 83 8.60 8.58 -2.45
C ASP A 83 8.00 9.15 -1.17
N ILE A 84 6.77 8.77 -0.83
CA ILE A 84 6.10 9.10 0.43
C ILE A 84 6.92 8.57 1.62
N ALA A 85 7.32 7.30 1.58
CA ALA A 85 8.13 6.68 2.64
C ALA A 85 9.47 7.40 2.87
N ASN A 86 10.05 7.98 1.82
CA ASN A 86 11.31 8.73 1.89
C ASN A 86 11.12 10.23 2.21
N ALA A 87 10.01 10.84 1.79
CA ALA A 87 9.71 12.25 2.07
C ALA A 87 9.58 12.48 3.58
N SER A 88 8.85 11.62 4.29
CA SER A 88 8.70 11.73 5.75
C SER A 88 9.99 11.42 6.53
N LYS A 89 10.94 10.68 5.92
CA LYS A 89 12.25 10.40 6.53
C LYS A 89 13.24 11.56 6.40
N HIS A 90 13.17 12.33 5.32
CA HIS A 90 14.14 13.37 5.01
C HIS A 90 13.56 14.81 5.05
N LEU A 91 12.26 14.97 5.33
CA LEU A 91 11.52 16.24 5.31
C LEU A 91 11.71 17.03 4.00
N VAL A 92 11.94 16.32 2.89
CA VAL A 92 12.21 16.91 1.58
C VAL A 92 10.88 17.19 0.88
N VAL A 93 10.72 18.41 0.37
CA VAL A 93 9.60 18.81 -0.51
C VAL A 93 9.60 17.92 -1.76
N LYS A 94 8.57 17.10 -1.95
CA LYS A 94 8.42 16.24 -3.13
C LYS A 94 7.20 16.63 -3.97
N ARG A 95 7.21 16.17 -5.24
CA ARG A 95 6.10 16.30 -6.21
C ARG A 95 4.84 15.53 -5.81
N VAL A 96 4.94 14.60 -4.87
CA VAL A 96 3.82 13.80 -4.35
C VAL A 96 3.42 14.37 -3.00
N SER A 97 2.14 14.69 -2.85
CA SER A 97 1.56 15.12 -1.58
C SER A 97 0.38 14.24 -1.18
N VAL A 98 0.04 14.32 0.10
CA VAL A 98 -1.14 13.70 0.67
C VAL A 98 -2.04 14.84 1.12
N ASP A 99 -3.18 14.99 0.45
CA ASP A 99 -4.13 16.07 0.71
C ASP A 99 -5.35 15.51 1.46
N ILE A 100 -5.99 16.35 2.28
CA ILE A 100 -7.19 15.98 3.02
C ILE A 100 -8.42 16.42 2.23
N GLY A 101 -9.32 15.48 1.94
CA GLY A 101 -10.59 15.73 1.28
C GLY A 101 -11.77 15.08 1.98
N ASN A 102 -12.99 15.54 1.67
CA ASN A 102 -14.22 14.86 2.07
C ASN A 102 -14.58 13.81 1.02
N GLN A 103 -14.73 12.56 1.46
CA GLN A 103 -15.19 11.46 0.63
C GLN A 103 -16.62 11.07 1.02
N LYS A 104 -17.47 10.90 0.01
CA LYS A 104 -18.81 10.37 0.16
C LYS A 104 -18.80 8.88 -0.19
N LEU A 105 -19.00 8.03 0.82
CA LEU A 105 -19.19 6.60 0.67
C LEU A 105 -20.68 6.31 0.48
N SER A 106 -21.01 5.39 -0.43
CA SER A 106 -22.38 4.99 -0.70
C SER A 106 -22.52 3.48 -0.64
N ALA A 107 -23.50 2.98 0.10
CA ALA A 107 -23.80 1.55 0.12
C ALA A 107 -24.32 1.09 -1.24
N LEU A 108 -23.80 -0.04 -1.74
CA LEU A 108 -24.27 -0.69 -2.96
C LEU A 108 -25.18 -1.86 -2.59
N GLY A 109 -26.40 -1.85 -3.10
CA GLY A 109 -27.32 -2.97 -3.08
C GLY A 109 -27.39 -3.67 -4.43
N PRO A 110 -28.22 -4.73 -4.55
CA PRO A 110 -28.41 -5.46 -5.80
C PRO A 110 -28.86 -4.58 -7.00
N ASN A 111 -29.47 -3.43 -6.70
CA ASN A 111 -30.03 -2.50 -7.69
C ASN A 111 -29.22 -1.19 -7.80
N GLY A 112 -27.96 -1.19 -7.35
CA GLY A 112 -27.09 -0.01 -7.34
C GLY A 112 -27.07 0.73 -6.00
N VAL A 113 -26.77 2.02 -6.01
CA VAL A 113 -26.61 2.83 -4.80
C VAL A 113 -27.91 2.86 -3.98
N ILE A 114 -27.81 2.47 -2.71
CA ILE A 114 -28.91 2.56 -1.76
C ILE A 114 -28.97 4.00 -1.25
N LYS A 115 -29.96 4.76 -1.73
CA LYS A 115 -30.21 6.13 -1.29
C LYS A 115 -30.39 6.19 0.23
N GLY A 116 -29.77 7.19 0.86
CA GLY A 116 -29.89 7.43 2.31
C GLY A 116 -28.91 6.64 3.19
N LEU A 117 -28.13 5.70 2.62
CA LEU A 117 -27.03 5.02 3.31
C LEU A 117 -25.66 5.58 2.89
N GLU A 118 -25.61 6.89 2.78
CA GLU A 118 -24.43 7.64 2.41
C GLU A 118 -23.69 8.05 3.69
N LYS A 119 -22.37 7.87 3.70
CA LYS A 119 -21.52 8.33 4.80
C LYS A 119 -20.48 9.29 4.25
N GLU A 120 -20.32 10.43 4.88
CA GLU A 120 -19.20 11.32 4.61
C GLU A 120 -18.10 11.07 5.63
N ARG A 121 -16.85 11.13 5.17
CA ARG A 121 -15.68 11.10 6.02
C ARG A 121 -14.56 11.94 5.44
N GLN A 122 -13.68 12.41 6.31
CA GLN A 122 -12.38 12.91 5.85
C GLN A 122 -11.51 11.71 5.46
N ALA A 123 -10.79 11.85 4.36
CA ALA A 123 -9.84 10.85 3.90
C ALA A 123 -8.74 11.53 3.08
N PHE A 124 -7.63 10.82 2.92
CA PHE A 124 -6.55 11.31 2.07
C PHE A 124 -6.83 11.08 0.58
N SER A 125 -6.34 11.99 -0.25
CA SER A 125 -6.05 11.78 -1.67
C SER A 125 -4.56 11.86 -1.90
N ILE A 126 -4.04 11.03 -2.80
CA ILE A 126 -2.62 11.06 -3.19
C ILE A 126 -2.50 11.87 -4.47
N VAL A 127 -1.83 13.02 -4.39
CA VAL A 127 -1.48 13.83 -5.56
C VAL A 127 -0.26 13.18 -6.20
N ARG A 128 -0.41 12.59 -7.37
CA ARG A 128 0.68 11.87 -8.05
C ARG A 128 1.67 12.84 -8.67
N SER A 129 2.87 12.34 -8.98
CA SER A 129 3.90 13.15 -9.64
C SER A 129 3.50 13.67 -11.04
N SER A 130 2.48 13.09 -11.66
CA SER A 130 1.83 13.57 -12.89
C SER A 130 0.92 14.78 -12.68
N GLY A 131 0.56 15.10 -11.44
CA GLY A 131 -0.46 16.10 -11.09
C GLY A 131 -1.90 15.56 -11.07
N GLU A 132 -2.08 14.26 -11.30
CA GLU A 132 -3.39 13.60 -11.16
C GLU A 132 -3.60 13.08 -9.74
N ASP A 133 -4.82 13.18 -9.24
CA ASP A 133 -5.19 12.64 -7.95
C ASP A 133 -5.68 11.20 -8.05
N ILE A 134 -5.36 10.40 -7.03
CA ILE A 134 -5.97 9.09 -6.82
C ILE A 134 -6.51 9.01 -5.39
N ASP A 135 -7.73 8.50 -5.24
CA ASP A 135 -8.30 8.28 -3.93
C ASP A 135 -7.59 7.14 -3.18
N LEU A 136 -7.63 7.19 -1.86
CA LEU A 136 -6.89 6.26 -1.00
C LEU A 136 -7.29 4.78 -1.21
N LEU A 137 -8.56 4.49 -1.50
CA LEU A 137 -9.01 3.11 -1.74
C LEU A 137 -8.39 2.57 -3.02
N MET A 138 -8.46 3.34 -4.11
CA MET A 138 -7.88 2.95 -5.39
C MET A 138 -6.35 2.88 -5.33
N PHE A 139 -5.72 3.74 -4.54
CA PHE A 139 -4.28 3.68 -4.26
C PHE A 139 -3.90 2.33 -3.64
N PHE A 140 -4.57 1.91 -2.56
CA PHE A 140 -4.32 0.61 -1.95
C PHE A 140 -4.67 -0.56 -2.87
N PHE A 141 -5.85 -0.51 -3.50
CA PHE A 141 -6.33 -1.58 -4.38
C PHE A 141 -5.32 -1.90 -5.49
N LYS A 142 -4.86 -0.88 -6.23
CA LYS A 142 -3.92 -1.07 -7.35
C LYS A 142 -2.58 -1.64 -6.89
N ILE A 143 -2.06 -1.17 -5.76
CA ILE A 143 -0.77 -1.64 -5.23
C ILE A 143 -0.88 -3.07 -4.72
N CYS A 144 -1.91 -3.37 -3.93
CA CYS A 144 -2.14 -4.72 -3.41
C CYS A 144 -2.37 -5.70 -4.55
N ARG A 145 -3.18 -5.32 -5.55
CA ARG A 145 -3.43 -6.15 -6.73
C ARG A 145 -2.16 -6.49 -7.51
N ALA A 146 -1.28 -5.50 -7.71
CA ALA A 146 0.00 -5.74 -8.39
C ALA A 146 0.91 -6.70 -7.60
N TRP A 147 0.83 -6.72 -6.26
CA TRP A 147 1.54 -7.71 -5.45
C TRP A 147 0.91 -9.09 -5.51
N GLU A 148 -0.43 -9.20 -5.52
CA GLU A 148 -1.12 -10.48 -5.75
C GLU A 148 -0.66 -11.11 -7.06
N GLU A 149 -0.68 -10.33 -8.14
CA GLU A 149 -0.27 -10.77 -9.47
C GLU A 149 1.20 -11.22 -9.48
N LEU A 150 2.10 -10.43 -8.88
CA LEU A 150 3.51 -10.79 -8.78
C LEU A 150 3.73 -12.11 -8.03
N PHE A 151 3.02 -12.33 -6.92
CA PHE A 151 3.12 -13.57 -6.15
C PHE A 151 2.46 -14.76 -6.85
N ALA A 152 1.43 -14.54 -7.65
CA ALA A 152 0.75 -15.58 -8.42
C ALA A 152 1.57 -16.01 -9.66
N ASP A 153 2.26 -15.07 -10.30
CA ASP A 153 3.06 -15.33 -11.51
C ASP A 153 4.41 -15.98 -11.19
N ASP A 154 4.89 -15.89 -9.95
CA ASP A 154 6.16 -16.46 -9.53
C ASP A 154 6.00 -17.84 -8.88
N PRO A 155 6.45 -18.93 -9.54
CA PRO A 155 6.25 -20.29 -9.03
C PRO A 155 7.06 -20.59 -7.76
N SER A 156 8.03 -19.74 -7.39
CA SER A 156 8.78 -19.90 -6.14
C SER A 156 8.06 -19.29 -4.93
N LEU A 157 6.94 -18.61 -5.14
CA LEU A 157 6.18 -17.93 -4.10
C LEU A 157 4.83 -18.61 -3.87
N GLU A 158 4.40 -18.62 -2.62
CA GLU A 158 3.02 -19.02 -2.29
C GLU A 158 2.08 -17.83 -2.57
N ALA A 159 1.00 -18.10 -3.30
CA ALA A 159 0.02 -17.09 -3.67
C ALA A 159 -0.53 -16.32 -2.45
N LEU A 160 -0.85 -15.05 -2.68
CA LEU A 160 -1.47 -14.19 -1.68
C LEU A 160 -2.99 -14.36 -1.68
N PRO A 161 -3.65 -14.23 -0.52
CA PRO A 161 -5.11 -14.13 -0.47
C PRO A 161 -5.58 -12.84 -1.14
N PHE A 162 -6.89 -12.76 -1.41
CA PHE A 162 -7.48 -11.54 -1.94
C PHE A 162 -7.42 -10.39 -0.92
N HIS A 163 -6.77 -9.30 -1.28
CA HIS A 163 -6.55 -8.14 -0.41
C HIS A 163 -7.86 -7.46 0.02
N GLY A 164 -8.95 -7.61 -0.73
CA GLY A 164 -10.25 -7.07 -0.36
C GLY A 164 -10.77 -7.59 0.98
N GLU A 165 -10.36 -8.80 1.39
CA GLU A 165 -10.69 -9.35 2.71
C GLU A 165 -10.15 -8.48 3.86
N PHE A 166 -9.06 -7.74 3.64
CA PHE A 166 -8.44 -6.84 4.61
C PHE A 166 -9.00 -5.41 4.54
N LEU A 167 -9.45 -4.98 3.37
CA LEU A 167 -10.06 -3.65 3.19
C LEU A 167 -11.49 -3.60 3.72
N LEU A 168 -12.24 -4.71 3.56
CA LEU A 168 -13.65 -4.80 3.90
C LEU A 168 -13.91 -5.24 5.34
N THR A 169 -12.88 -5.65 6.08
CA THR A 169 -13.00 -5.96 7.50
C THR A 169 -12.89 -4.68 8.32
N THR A 170 -14.01 -4.25 8.89
CA THR A 170 -14.01 -3.27 9.98
C THR A 170 -13.50 -3.98 11.24
N ALA A 171 -12.41 -3.48 11.82
CA ALA A 171 -11.95 -3.91 13.14
C ALA A 171 -12.92 -3.47 14.24
#